data_AF-A0A9D9DFR3-F1
#
_entry.id   AF-A0A9D9DFR3-F1
#
_cell.length_a   1.000
_cell.length_b   1.000
_cell.length_c   1.000
_cell.angle_alpha   90.00
_cell.angle_beta   90.00
_cell.angle_gamma   90.00
#
_symmetry.space_group_name_H-M   'P 1'
#
loop_
_entity.id
_entity.type
_entity.pdbx_description
1 polymer ?
#
loop_
_entity_poly.entity_id
_entity_poly.type
_entity_poly.pdbx_seq_one_letter_code
_entity_poly.pdbx_strand_id
1 'polypeptide(L)'
;MFTADWVFGLDKQLREMGMDSDAQSFDEIRENLSHRHVLDADTFAEHCVYVILAGGFSQKTAKRIHGEIMDFLRTRGSDFDGLFAMFHNKNKINAVCKIWNSRAQLRDEYYSLNDTDARVGYLARLPHIGKITANHLARNLGEDVVKYDIWIQRLGALYAGNPALGAKIDNKKLCPEIRSACDAMFDDLCRQTGLPRGYIDVVLWKSAQVGLIKELKHECKN
;
A
#
# COMPACT_ATOMS: atom_id res chain seq x y z
N MET A 1 18.48 -15.25 3.52
CA MET A 1 17.28 -14.37 3.46
C MET A 1 17.76 -12.93 3.47
N PHE A 2 17.00 -11.98 2.94
CA PHE A 2 17.39 -10.56 2.84
C PHE A 2 18.63 -10.29 1.98
N THR A 3 18.76 -11.01 0.86
CA THR A 3 19.76 -10.75 -0.19
C THR A 3 19.07 -10.37 -1.49
N ALA A 4 19.80 -9.80 -2.45
CA ALA A 4 19.27 -9.53 -3.79
C ALA A 4 18.67 -10.78 -4.44
N ASP A 5 19.42 -11.88 -4.49
CA ASP A 5 18.96 -13.15 -5.07
C ASP A 5 17.67 -13.66 -4.43
N TRP A 6 17.51 -13.44 -3.12
CA TRP A 6 16.30 -13.82 -2.41
C TRP A 6 15.10 -12.98 -2.84
N VAL A 7 15.24 -11.65 -2.95
CA VAL A 7 14.16 -10.76 -3.42
C VAL A 7 13.80 -11.07 -4.87
N PHE A 8 14.77 -11.23 -5.76
CA PHE A 8 14.51 -11.59 -7.16
C PHE A 8 13.87 -12.98 -7.29
N GLY A 9 14.27 -13.94 -6.46
CA GLY A 9 13.65 -15.26 -6.39
C GLY A 9 12.20 -15.23 -5.92
N LEU A 10 11.85 -14.32 -5.01
CA LEU A 10 10.47 -14.08 -4.58
C LEU A 10 9.62 -13.43 -5.67
N ASP A 11 10.14 -12.37 -6.30
CA ASP A 11 9.49 -11.67 -7.42
C ASP A 11 9.17 -12.64 -8.56
N LYS A 12 10.18 -13.44 -8.97
CA LYS A 12 10.02 -14.48 -9.99
C LYS A 12 8.91 -15.47 -9.65
N GLN A 13 8.90 -16.01 -8.42
CA GLN A 13 7.87 -16.97 -8.00
C GLN A 13 6.46 -16.35 -8.01
N LEU A 14 6.32 -15.11 -7.55
CA LEU A 14 5.04 -14.40 -7.60
C LEU A 14 4.52 -14.28 -9.03
N ARG A 15 5.39 -13.91 -9.97
CA ARG A 15 5.05 -13.81 -11.40
C ARG A 15 4.67 -15.16 -12.00
N GLU A 16 5.41 -16.21 -11.68
CA GLU A 16 5.09 -17.59 -12.12
C GLU A 16 3.74 -18.09 -11.58
N MET A 17 3.35 -17.63 -10.39
CA MET A 17 2.04 -17.90 -9.80
C MET A 17 0.90 -17.06 -10.42
N GLY A 18 1.20 -16.16 -11.37
CA GLY A 18 0.24 -15.20 -11.91
C GLY A 18 -0.24 -14.20 -10.85
N MET A 19 0.55 -13.98 -9.80
CA MET A 19 0.22 -13.02 -8.75
C MET A 19 0.51 -11.61 -9.22
N ASP A 20 -0.21 -10.69 -8.59
CA ASP A 20 -0.05 -9.27 -8.80
C ASP A 20 0.15 -8.53 -7.46
N SER A 21 0.75 -7.36 -7.52
CA SER A 21 1.17 -6.53 -6.40
C SER A 21 -0.01 -6.07 -5.54
N ASP A 22 -0.72 -5.01 -5.95
CA ASP A 22 -1.93 -4.54 -5.29
C ASP A 22 -2.95 -4.06 -6.32
N ALA A 23 -3.30 -2.78 -6.39
CA ALA A 23 -4.18 -2.22 -7.42
C ALA A 23 -3.60 -2.29 -8.84
N GLN A 24 -2.27 -2.29 -8.95
CA GLN A 24 -1.49 -2.17 -10.17
C GLN A 24 -0.67 -3.44 -10.40
N SER A 25 -0.12 -3.58 -11.60
CA SER A 25 0.86 -4.62 -11.91
C SER A 25 2.19 -4.39 -11.17
N PHE A 26 2.99 -5.44 -10.94
CA PHE A 26 4.37 -5.26 -10.44
C PHE A 26 5.18 -4.31 -11.35
N ASP A 27 5.04 -4.44 -12.67
CA ASP A 27 5.78 -3.63 -13.63
C ASP A 27 5.32 -2.17 -13.61
N GLU A 28 4.01 -1.92 -13.49
CA GLU A 28 3.45 -0.58 -13.31
C GLU A 28 3.95 0.08 -12.03
N ILE A 29 3.97 -0.63 -10.90
CA ILE A 29 4.50 -0.08 -9.64
C ILE A 29 5.99 0.26 -9.80
N ARG A 30 6.78 -0.63 -10.38
CA ARG A 30 8.22 -0.40 -10.56
C ARG A 30 8.47 0.84 -11.43
N GLU A 31 7.73 0.97 -12.52
CA GLU A 31 7.83 2.12 -13.43
C GLU A 31 7.44 3.41 -12.72
N ASN A 32 6.28 3.42 -12.04
CA ASN A 32 5.76 4.61 -11.36
C ASN A 32 6.68 5.11 -10.24
N LEU A 33 7.37 4.20 -9.54
CA LEU A 33 8.31 4.55 -8.49
C LEU A 33 9.67 5.01 -9.04
N SER A 34 10.04 4.55 -10.23
CA SER A 34 11.26 5.01 -10.93
C SER A 34 11.05 6.37 -11.60
N HIS A 35 9.83 6.63 -12.05
CA HIS A 35 9.44 7.81 -12.81
C HIS A 35 8.11 8.38 -12.29
N ARG A 36 8.20 9.20 -11.24
CA ARG A 36 7.04 9.89 -10.69
C ARG A 36 6.42 10.83 -11.73
N HIS A 37 5.11 10.77 -11.87
CA HIS A 37 4.34 11.61 -12.78
C HIS A 37 3.12 12.21 -12.09
N VAL A 38 2.59 13.28 -12.69
CA VAL A 38 1.37 13.93 -12.20
C VAL A 38 0.17 13.24 -12.84
N LEU A 39 -0.66 12.64 -12.00
CA LEU A 39 -1.90 11.98 -12.42
C LEU A 39 -3.00 13.00 -12.69
N ASP A 40 -3.95 12.66 -13.54
CA ASP A 40 -5.19 13.43 -13.63
C ASP A 40 -6.06 13.25 -12.37
N ALA A 41 -7.12 14.05 -12.26
CA ALA A 41 -7.94 14.10 -11.06
C ALA A 41 -8.75 12.80 -10.84
N ASP A 42 -9.12 12.10 -11.91
CA ASP A 42 -9.90 10.88 -11.85
C ASP A 42 -8.99 9.70 -11.44
N THR A 43 -7.79 9.59 -12.01
CA THR A 43 -6.80 8.57 -11.60
C THR A 43 -6.32 8.78 -10.17
N PHE A 44 -6.10 10.04 -9.75
CA PHE A 44 -5.79 10.34 -8.35
C PHE A 44 -6.91 9.86 -7.40
N ALA A 45 -8.17 10.15 -7.75
CA ALA A 45 -9.32 9.69 -6.97
C ALA A 45 -9.43 8.17 -6.95
N GLU A 46 -9.15 7.50 -8.07
CA GLU A 46 -9.20 6.04 -8.20
C GLU A 46 -8.27 5.34 -7.21
N HIS A 47 -7.03 5.83 -7.06
CA HIS A 47 -6.10 5.30 -6.06
C HIS A 47 -6.57 5.57 -4.62
N CYS A 48 -7.13 6.74 -4.35
CA CYS A 48 -7.71 7.05 -3.04
C CYS A 48 -8.86 6.08 -2.70
N VAL A 49 -9.79 5.88 -3.64
CA VAL A 49 -10.93 4.97 -3.49
C VAL A 49 -10.45 3.54 -3.27
N TYR A 50 -9.45 3.07 -4.03
CA TYR A 50 -8.87 1.74 -3.84
C TYR A 50 -8.41 1.53 -2.40
N VAL A 51 -7.63 2.47 -1.85
CA VAL A 51 -7.07 2.34 -0.49
C VAL A 51 -8.17 2.40 0.58
N ILE A 52 -9.19 3.24 0.40
CA ILE A 52 -10.38 3.27 1.27
C ILE A 52 -11.06 1.90 1.29
N LEU A 53 -11.25 1.29 0.11
CA LEU A 53 -11.93 0.01 -0.02
C LEU A 53 -11.09 -1.16 0.51
N ALA A 54 -9.78 -1.17 0.26
CA ALA A 54 -8.86 -2.23 0.67
C ALA A 54 -8.75 -2.39 2.20
N GLY A 55 -8.96 -1.34 2.99
CA GLY A 55 -8.87 -1.41 4.45
C GLY A 55 -9.84 -2.45 5.06
N GLY A 56 -9.35 -3.56 5.58
CA GLY A 56 -10.18 -4.60 6.20
C GLY A 56 -10.77 -5.63 5.22
N PHE A 57 -10.32 -5.66 3.97
CA PHE A 57 -10.69 -6.68 2.99
C PHE A 57 -9.45 -7.40 2.44
N SER A 58 -9.64 -8.61 1.89
CA SER A 58 -8.60 -9.23 1.07
C SER A 58 -8.40 -8.44 -0.22
N GLN A 59 -7.20 -8.47 -0.79
CA GLN A 59 -6.89 -7.81 -2.07
C GLN A 59 -7.87 -8.22 -3.18
N LYS A 60 -8.18 -9.52 -3.28
CA LYS A 60 -9.13 -10.03 -4.28
C LYS A 60 -10.51 -9.37 -4.14
N THR A 61 -11.02 -9.28 -2.91
CA THR A 61 -12.31 -8.62 -2.65
C THR A 61 -12.24 -7.12 -2.90
N ALA A 62 -11.13 -6.47 -2.50
CA ALA A 62 -10.91 -5.05 -2.73
C ALA A 62 -10.90 -4.69 -4.23
N LYS A 63 -10.16 -5.43 -5.07
CA LYS A 63 -10.13 -5.23 -6.53
C LYS A 63 -11.51 -5.32 -7.16
N ARG A 64 -12.28 -6.35 -6.81
CA ARG A 64 -13.64 -6.54 -7.36
C ARG A 64 -14.55 -5.37 -7.01
N ILE A 65 -14.63 -5.03 -5.73
CA ILE A 65 -15.50 -3.94 -5.25
C ILE A 65 -15.03 -2.60 -5.82
N HIS A 66 -13.72 -2.38 -5.92
CA HIS A 66 -13.16 -1.18 -6.53
C HIS A 66 -13.60 -1.02 -7.99
N GLY A 67 -13.50 -2.06 -8.82
CA GLY A 67 -13.99 -2.01 -10.20
C GLY A 67 -15.47 -1.64 -10.29
N GLU A 68 -16.32 -2.32 -9.51
CA GLU A 68 -17.76 -2.05 -9.46
C GLU A 68 -18.07 -0.59 -9.04
N ILE A 69 -17.39 -0.09 -8.00
CA ILE A 69 -17.57 1.28 -7.50
C ILE A 69 -17.06 2.32 -8.50
N MET A 70 -15.91 2.09 -9.15
CA MET A 70 -15.36 3.04 -10.12
C MET A 70 -16.23 3.14 -11.37
N ASP A 71 -16.76 2.02 -11.86
CA ASP A 71 -17.71 2.03 -12.99
C ASP A 71 -18.99 2.78 -12.64
N PHE A 72 -19.49 2.62 -11.41
CA PHE A 72 -20.62 3.40 -10.92
C PHE A 72 -20.29 4.89 -10.86
N LEU A 73 -19.15 5.28 -10.29
CA LEU A 73 -18.73 6.68 -10.16
C LEU A 73 -18.59 7.37 -11.53
N ARG A 74 -18.03 6.68 -12.51
CA ARG A 74 -17.85 7.22 -13.87
C ARG A 74 -19.18 7.40 -14.61
N THR A 75 -20.18 6.56 -14.33
CA THR A 75 -21.48 6.57 -15.04
C THR A 75 -22.56 7.39 -14.32
N ARG A 76 -22.54 7.43 -13.00
CA ARG A 76 -23.59 8.03 -12.16
C ARG A 76 -23.08 9.09 -11.18
N GLY A 77 -21.77 9.33 -11.13
CA GLY A 77 -21.17 10.23 -10.15
C GLY A 77 -21.24 9.67 -8.74
N SER A 78 -21.13 10.57 -7.74
CA SER A 78 -21.09 10.21 -6.32
C SER A 78 -22.49 9.99 -5.69
N ASP A 79 -23.40 9.31 -6.38
CA ASP A 79 -24.73 8.98 -5.83
C ASP A 79 -24.57 8.06 -4.62
N PHE A 80 -24.82 8.62 -3.43
CA PHE A 80 -24.57 7.94 -2.16
C PHE A 80 -25.44 6.70 -1.98
N ASP A 81 -26.74 6.77 -2.32
CA ASP A 81 -27.66 5.67 -2.06
C ASP A 81 -27.36 4.48 -2.97
N GLY A 82 -27.04 4.74 -4.24
CA GLY A 82 -26.58 3.70 -5.16
C GLY A 82 -25.28 3.04 -4.72
N LEU A 83 -24.27 3.83 -4.35
CA LEU A 83 -23.00 3.30 -3.83
C LEU A 83 -23.18 2.51 -2.52
N PHE A 84 -24.04 2.99 -1.62
CA PHE A 84 -24.35 2.31 -0.37
C PHE A 84 -25.11 1.00 -0.58
N ALA A 85 -26.00 0.93 -1.58
CA ALA A 85 -26.67 -0.31 -1.96
C ALA A 85 -25.71 -1.38 -2.51
N MET A 86 -24.56 -0.99 -3.06
CA MET A 86 -23.54 -1.92 -3.58
C MET A 86 -22.59 -2.46 -2.50
N PHE A 87 -22.15 -1.59 -1.58
CA PHE A 87 -21.04 -1.93 -0.65
C PHE A 87 -21.44 -1.96 0.83
N HIS A 88 -22.60 -1.41 1.19
CA HIS A 88 -23.17 -1.44 2.55
C HIS A 88 -22.23 -0.94 3.67
N ASN A 89 -21.28 -0.05 3.35
CA ASN A 89 -20.38 0.56 4.34
C ASN A 89 -20.51 2.09 4.31
N LYS A 90 -21.39 2.63 5.16
CA LYS A 90 -21.71 4.07 5.21
C LYS A 90 -20.47 4.96 5.36
N ASN A 91 -19.51 4.58 6.21
CA ASN A 91 -18.33 5.40 6.47
C ASN A 91 -17.40 5.46 5.26
N LYS A 92 -17.18 4.32 4.60
CA LYS A 92 -16.36 4.26 3.40
C LYS A 92 -17.03 4.94 2.21
N ILE A 93 -18.34 4.75 2.01
CA ILE A 93 -19.05 5.43 0.92
C ILE A 93 -19.04 6.95 1.10
N ASN A 94 -19.26 7.45 2.32
CA ASN A 94 -19.10 8.89 2.60
C ASN A 94 -17.70 9.41 2.24
N ALA A 95 -16.65 8.64 2.53
CA ALA A 95 -15.29 8.99 2.18
C ALA A 95 -15.09 9.00 0.65
N VAL A 96 -15.56 7.95 -0.04
CA VAL A 96 -15.52 7.84 -1.52
C VAL A 96 -16.22 9.04 -2.18
N CYS A 97 -17.43 9.40 -1.76
CA CYS A 97 -18.16 10.54 -2.32
C CYS A 97 -17.39 11.86 -2.09
N LYS A 98 -16.81 12.07 -0.90
CA LYS A 98 -16.00 13.26 -0.60
C LYS A 98 -14.77 13.36 -1.48
N ILE A 99 -14.03 12.26 -1.63
CA ILE A 99 -12.87 12.17 -2.53
C ILE A 99 -13.29 12.50 -3.96
N TRP A 100 -14.32 11.81 -4.47
CA TRP A 100 -14.77 11.98 -5.86
C TRP A 100 -15.18 13.41 -6.18
N ASN A 101 -15.93 14.05 -5.29
CA ASN A 101 -16.42 15.42 -5.51
C ASN A 101 -15.33 16.49 -5.40
N SER A 102 -14.26 16.22 -4.65
CA SER A 102 -13.19 17.19 -4.39
C SER A 102 -11.88 16.84 -5.13
N ARG A 103 -11.90 15.81 -5.98
CA ARG A 103 -10.69 15.17 -6.52
C ARG A 103 -9.70 16.09 -7.21
N ALA A 104 -10.17 17.09 -7.97
CA ALA A 104 -9.29 18.06 -8.62
C ALA A 104 -8.53 18.91 -7.59
N GLN A 105 -9.24 19.49 -6.62
CA GLN A 105 -8.63 20.24 -5.53
C GLN A 105 -7.67 19.37 -4.71
N LEU A 106 -8.09 18.15 -4.37
CA LEU A 106 -7.28 17.26 -3.53
C LEU A 106 -5.98 16.84 -4.23
N ARG A 107 -6.05 16.58 -5.54
CA ARG A 107 -4.90 16.31 -6.40
C ARG A 107 -3.96 17.52 -6.43
N ASP A 108 -4.50 18.70 -6.71
CA ASP A 108 -3.69 19.92 -6.87
C ASP A 108 -2.94 20.26 -5.58
N GLU A 109 -3.61 20.15 -4.43
CA GLU A 109 -2.96 20.32 -3.13
C GLU A 109 -1.85 19.28 -2.94
N TYR A 110 -2.10 18.00 -3.21
CA TYR A 110 -1.09 16.94 -3.09
C TYR A 110 0.16 17.21 -3.94
N TYR A 111 -0.01 17.58 -5.22
CA TYR A 111 1.13 17.81 -6.13
C TYR A 111 1.81 19.17 -5.92
N SER A 112 1.19 20.11 -5.19
CA SER A 112 1.82 21.36 -4.79
C SER A 112 2.86 21.22 -3.66
N LEU A 113 2.87 20.07 -2.97
CA LEU A 113 3.75 19.81 -1.84
C LEU A 113 5.15 19.38 -2.31
N ASN A 114 6.17 19.94 -1.67
CA ASN A 114 7.55 19.87 -2.14
C ASN A 114 8.26 18.54 -1.84
N ASP A 115 7.92 17.90 -0.72
CA ASP A 115 8.60 16.69 -0.26
C ASP A 115 7.63 15.56 0.07
N THR A 116 8.18 14.34 0.13
CA THR A 116 7.44 13.10 0.36
C THR A 116 6.77 13.06 1.73
N ASP A 117 7.40 13.59 2.78
CA ASP A 117 6.84 13.59 4.14
C ASP A 117 5.60 14.49 4.22
N ALA A 118 5.66 15.68 3.61
CA ALA A 118 4.52 16.59 3.49
C ALA A 118 3.38 15.93 2.71
N ARG A 119 3.70 15.24 1.61
CA ARG A 119 2.72 14.50 0.79
C ARG A 119 2.07 13.36 1.56
N VAL A 120 2.83 12.50 2.23
CA VAL A 120 2.30 11.42 3.08
C VAL A 120 1.46 11.99 4.24
N GLY A 121 1.92 13.07 4.86
CA GLY A 121 1.21 13.78 5.92
C GLY A 121 -0.13 14.34 5.45
N TYR A 122 -0.19 14.90 4.24
CA TYR A 122 -1.42 15.34 3.60
C TYR A 122 -2.37 14.16 3.36
N LEU A 123 -1.89 13.06 2.76
CA LEU A 123 -2.71 11.88 2.48
C LEU A 123 -3.31 11.27 3.76
N ALA A 124 -2.58 11.31 4.88
CA ALA A 124 -3.06 10.81 6.18
C ALA A 124 -4.21 11.62 6.79
N ARG A 125 -4.57 12.77 6.21
CA ARG A 125 -5.72 13.60 6.61
C ARG A 125 -6.94 13.39 5.73
N LEU A 126 -6.81 12.63 4.63
CA LEU A 126 -7.91 12.37 3.73
C LEU A 126 -8.98 11.48 4.40
N PRO A 127 -10.26 11.62 3.99
CA PRO A 127 -11.35 10.81 4.53
C PRO A 127 -11.02 9.31 4.51
N HIS A 128 -11.03 8.68 5.70
CA HIS A 128 -10.80 7.24 5.87
C HIS A 128 -9.40 6.73 5.47
N ILE A 129 -8.43 7.63 5.31
CA ILE A 129 -7.01 7.30 5.15
C ILE A 129 -6.28 7.62 6.46
N GLY A 130 -5.64 6.63 7.07
CA GLY A 130 -4.83 6.78 8.27
C GLY A 130 -3.34 6.69 7.96
N LYS A 131 -2.48 6.80 8.97
CA LYS A 131 -1.01 6.84 8.80
C LYS A 131 -0.43 5.67 7.98
N ILE A 132 -0.88 4.44 8.23
CA ILE A 132 -0.41 3.27 7.46
C ILE A 132 -0.95 3.29 6.03
N THR A 133 -2.25 3.55 5.85
CA THR A 133 -2.85 3.55 4.52
C THR A 133 -2.43 4.76 3.68
N ALA A 134 -1.96 5.84 4.30
CA ALA A 134 -1.33 6.96 3.62
C ALA A 134 -0.03 6.55 2.91
N ASN A 135 0.79 5.70 3.52
CA ASN A 135 2.00 5.17 2.85
C ASN A 135 1.65 4.25 1.67
N HIS A 136 0.59 3.45 1.81
CA HIS A 136 0.06 2.68 0.68
C HIS A 136 -0.39 3.60 -0.46
N LEU A 137 -1.22 4.61 -0.15
CA LEU A 137 -1.69 5.57 -1.14
C LEU A 137 -0.52 6.32 -1.79
N ALA A 138 0.43 6.80 -0.99
CA ALA A 138 1.62 7.51 -1.48
C ALA A 138 2.40 6.67 -2.49
N ARG A 139 2.64 5.39 -2.20
CA ARG A 139 3.29 4.48 -3.15
C ARG A 139 2.51 4.33 -4.46
N ASN A 140 1.19 4.16 -4.38
CA ASN A 140 0.36 4.07 -5.59
C ASN A 140 0.43 5.35 -6.44
N LEU A 141 0.70 6.49 -5.81
CA LEU A 141 0.89 7.80 -6.44
C LEU A 141 2.36 8.08 -6.84
N GLY A 142 3.26 7.09 -6.71
CA GLY A 142 4.66 7.17 -7.15
C GLY A 142 5.66 7.66 -6.10
N GLU A 143 5.32 7.69 -4.81
CA GLU A 143 6.29 7.94 -3.74
C GLU A 143 7.04 6.66 -3.35
N ASP A 144 8.37 6.72 -3.33
CA ASP A 144 9.21 5.55 -2.98
C ASP A 144 9.25 5.27 -1.46
N VAL A 145 8.09 4.89 -0.91
CA VAL A 145 7.88 4.70 0.53
C VAL A 145 7.45 3.29 0.89
N VAL A 146 7.75 2.91 2.14
CA VAL A 146 7.39 1.62 2.74
C VAL A 146 6.08 1.75 3.50
N LYS A 147 5.22 0.75 3.36
CA LYS A 147 4.03 0.60 4.19
C LYS A 147 4.40 -0.33 5.34
N TYR A 148 4.76 0.23 6.49
CA TYR A 148 5.11 -0.52 7.71
C TYR A 148 3.91 -1.23 8.35
N ASP A 149 3.21 -2.07 7.58
CA ASP A 149 2.15 -2.93 8.08
C ASP A 149 2.72 -4.16 8.80
N ILE A 150 1.82 -5.02 9.28
CA ILE A 150 2.18 -6.16 10.11
C ILE A 150 3.21 -7.09 9.46
N TRP A 151 3.16 -7.26 8.13
CA TRP A 151 4.05 -8.18 7.43
C TRP A 151 5.45 -7.59 7.36
N ILE A 152 5.55 -6.32 7.02
CA ILE A 152 6.82 -5.60 6.98
C ILE A 152 7.44 -5.49 8.37
N GLN A 153 6.64 -5.21 9.40
CA GLN A 153 7.12 -5.17 10.78
C GLN A 153 7.69 -6.54 11.24
N ARG A 154 7.03 -7.64 10.88
CA ARG A 154 7.53 -9.00 11.16
C ARG A 154 8.84 -9.29 10.42
N LEU A 155 8.94 -8.88 9.16
CA LEU A 155 10.18 -9.03 8.38
C LEU A 155 11.32 -8.21 8.98
N GLY A 156 11.06 -6.98 9.44
CA GLY A 156 12.05 -6.17 10.13
C GLY A 156 12.53 -6.82 11.43
N ALA A 157 11.61 -7.36 12.25
CA ALA A 157 11.97 -8.08 13.47
C ALA A 157 12.82 -9.34 13.18
N LEU A 158 12.46 -10.08 12.12
CA LEU A 158 13.18 -11.25 11.66
C LEU A 158 14.58 -10.90 11.13
N TYR A 159 14.70 -9.83 10.33
CA TYR A 159 15.98 -9.30 9.83
C TYR A 159 16.92 -8.90 10.98
N ALA A 160 16.38 -8.24 12.01
CA ALA A 160 17.17 -7.85 13.18
C ALA A 160 17.62 -9.04 14.05
N GLY A 161 17.05 -10.24 13.86
CA GLY A 161 17.39 -11.42 14.65
C GLY A 161 17.09 -11.28 16.15
N ASN A 162 16.21 -10.35 16.53
CA ASN A 162 15.90 -10.04 17.93
C ASN A 162 14.45 -10.43 18.28
N PRO A 163 14.24 -11.55 19.00
CA PRO A 163 12.90 -12.02 19.37
C PRO A 163 12.08 -11.02 20.20
N ALA A 164 12.74 -10.12 20.95
CA ALA A 164 12.05 -9.12 21.76
C ALA A 164 11.29 -8.08 20.92
N LEU A 165 11.67 -7.92 19.64
CA LEU A 165 10.97 -7.05 18.70
C LEU A 165 9.61 -7.62 18.31
N GLY A 166 9.44 -8.95 18.25
CA GLY A 166 8.15 -9.58 17.91
C GLY A 166 7.01 -9.12 18.81
N ALA A 167 7.28 -8.92 20.11
CA ALA A 167 6.30 -8.42 21.08
C ALA A 167 5.95 -6.93 20.92
N LYS A 168 6.71 -6.17 20.12
CA LYS A 168 6.52 -4.72 19.88
C LYS A 168 5.80 -4.41 18.57
N ILE A 169 5.46 -5.43 17.78
CA ILE A 169 4.76 -5.29 16.51
C ILE A 169 3.33 -4.80 16.75
N ASP A 170 2.98 -3.65 16.18
CA ASP A 170 1.65 -3.04 16.32
C ASP A 170 1.35 -2.10 15.13
N ASN A 171 0.25 -2.36 14.42
CA ASN A 171 -0.22 -1.50 13.33
C ASN A 171 -0.82 -0.18 13.83
N LYS A 172 -1.27 -0.10 15.09
CA LYS A 172 -1.82 1.15 15.65
C LYS A 172 -0.70 2.10 16.08
N LYS A 173 0.42 1.53 16.53
CA LYS A 173 1.56 2.29 17.05
C LYS A 173 2.88 1.64 16.63
N LEU A 174 3.39 2.05 15.48
CA LEU A 174 4.71 1.62 15.01
C LEU A 174 5.79 1.97 16.04
N CYS A 175 6.43 0.95 16.59
CA CYS A 175 7.56 1.11 17.51
C CYS A 175 8.78 1.68 16.76
N PRO A 176 9.49 2.69 17.31
CA PRO A 176 10.70 3.23 16.68
C PRO A 176 11.79 2.18 16.41
N GLU A 177 11.96 1.20 17.30
CA GLU A 177 12.93 0.11 17.11
C GLU A 177 12.53 -0.81 15.95
N ILE A 178 11.24 -1.11 15.81
CA ILE A 178 10.71 -1.88 14.68
C ILE A 178 10.91 -1.12 13.38
N ARG A 179 10.60 0.19 13.37
CA ARG A 179 10.82 1.05 12.22
C ARG A 179 12.29 1.03 11.82
N SER A 180 13.20 1.22 12.76
CA SER A 180 14.65 1.18 12.51
C SER A 180 15.11 -0.16 11.94
N ALA A 181 14.57 -1.28 12.42
CA ALA A 181 14.89 -2.61 11.90
C ALA A 181 14.37 -2.82 10.47
N CYS A 182 13.15 -2.36 10.19
CA CYS A 182 12.61 -2.35 8.83
C CYS A 182 13.48 -1.46 7.93
N ASP A 183 13.88 -0.29 8.41
CA ASP A 183 14.63 0.66 7.61
C ASP A 183 16.00 0.13 7.22
N ALA A 184 16.73 -0.49 8.16
CA ALA A 184 17.99 -1.16 7.88
C ALA A 184 17.83 -2.30 6.85
N MET A 185 16.77 -3.11 6.99
CA MET A 185 16.47 -4.18 6.02
C MET A 185 16.26 -3.62 4.61
N PHE A 186 15.48 -2.54 4.47
CA PHE A 186 15.22 -1.93 3.17
C PHE A 186 16.46 -1.24 2.61
N ASP A 187 17.26 -0.54 3.41
CA ASP A 187 18.49 0.11 2.95
C ASP A 187 19.46 -0.92 2.36
N ASP A 188 19.61 -2.07 3.02
CA ASP A 188 20.43 -3.17 2.54
C ASP A 188 19.90 -3.76 1.24
N LEU A 189 18.58 -4.00 1.15
CA LEU A 189 17.97 -4.58 -0.04
C LEU A 189 18.00 -3.61 -1.23
N CYS A 190 17.73 -2.33 -1.02
CA CYS A 190 17.84 -1.29 -2.05
C CYS A 190 19.27 -1.24 -2.61
N ARG A 191 20.29 -1.23 -1.72
CA ARG A 191 21.70 -1.23 -2.13
C ARG A 191 22.09 -2.47 -2.93
N GLN A 192 21.61 -3.65 -2.54
CA GLN A 192 21.95 -4.90 -3.21
C GLN A 192 21.21 -5.10 -4.54
N THR A 193 19.97 -4.63 -4.65
CA THR A 193 19.10 -4.88 -5.81
C THR A 193 19.08 -3.74 -6.82
N GLY A 194 19.36 -2.51 -6.38
CA GLY A 194 19.13 -1.30 -7.17
C GLY A 194 17.65 -0.97 -7.41
N LEU A 195 16.72 -1.66 -6.75
CA LEU A 195 15.28 -1.47 -6.93
C LEU A 195 14.73 -0.36 -5.99
N PRO A 196 13.63 0.32 -6.37
CA PRO A 196 12.94 1.26 -5.50
C PRO A 196 12.46 0.60 -4.20
N ARG A 197 12.56 1.33 -3.08
CA ARG A 197 12.17 0.87 -1.74
C ARG A 197 10.72 0.38 -1.69
N GLY A 198 9.81 1.14 -2.30
CA GLY A 198 8.38 0.83 -2.40
C GLY A 198 8.09 -0.37 -3.29
N TYR A 199 8.95 -0.69 -4.26
CA TYR A 199 8.81 -1.90 -5.08
C TYR A 199 9.20 -3.14 -4.27
N ILE A 200 10.31 -3.05 -3.52
CA ILE A 200 10.74 -4.12 -2.61
C ILE A 200 9.64 -4.37 -1.56
N ASP A 201 9.03 -3.32 -0.99
CA ASP A 201 7.92 -3.44 -0.03
C ASP A 201 6.80 -4.31 -0.57
N VAL A 202 6.39 -4.05 -1.80
CA VAL A 202 5.31 -4.76 -2.46
C VAL A 202 5.63 -6.23 -2.72
N VAL A 203 6.85 -6.53 -3.20
CA VAL A 203 7.31 -7.91 -3.39
C VAL A 203 7.29 -8.66 -2.06
N LEU A 204 7.90 -8.08 -1.03
CA LEU A 204 7.98 -8.69 0.31
C LEU A 204 6.62 -8.88 0.95
N TRP A 205 5.76 -7.86 0.89
CA TRP A 205 4.38 -7.92 1.39
C TRP A 205 3.60 -9.04 0.70
N LYS A 206 3.66 -9.11 -0.64
CA LYS A 206 2.91 -10.11 -1.40
C LYS A 206 3.42 -11.52 -1.09
N SER A 207 4.73 -11.71 -1.08
CA SER A 207 5.36 -12.99 -0.72
C SER A 207 5.01 -13.44 0.70
N ALA A 208 4.96 -12.52 1.66
CA ALA A 208 4.51 -12.82 3.01
C ALA A 208 3.03 -13.23 3.03
N GLN A 209 2.16 -12.47 2.36
CA GLN A 209 0.72 -12.72 2.29
C GLN A 209 0.39 -14.09 1.68
N VAL A 210 1.07 -14.49 0.61
CA VAL A 210 0.83 -15.78 -0.06
C VAL A 210 1.64 -16.94 0.55
N GLY A 211 2.42 -16.67 1.60
CA GLY A 211 3.14 -17.69 2.35
C GLY A 211 4.38 -18.26 1.64
N LEU A 212 5.03 -17.47 0.77
CA LEU A 212 6.34 -17.81 0.19
C LEU A 212 7.47 -17.65 1.21
N ILE A 213 7.30 -16.79 2.20
CA ILE A 213 8.27 -16.59 3.30
C ILE A 213 7.88 -17.50 4.47
N LYS A 214 8.55 -18.65 4.58
CA LYS A 214 8.16 -19.73 5.51
C LYS A 214 8.40 -19.37 6.97
N GLU A 215 9.39 -18.54 7.23
CA GLU A 215 9.79 -18.07 8.54
C GLU A 215 8.66 -17.29 9.24
N LEU A 216 7.80 -16.63 8.46
CA LEU A 216 6.62 -15.94 8.97
C LEU A 216 5.45 -16.86 9.30
N LYS A 217 5.45 -18.12 8.82
CA LYS A 217 4.37 -19.09 9.09
C LYS A 217 4.38 -19.58 10.54
N HIS A 218 5.54 -19.58 11.20
CA HIS A 218 5.66 -20.04 12.58
C HIS A 218 5.14 -19.03 13.62
N GLU A 219 4.96 -17.77 13.23
CA GLU A 219 4.45 -16.70 14.10
C GLU A 219 2.98 -16.33 13.82
N CYS A 220 2.39 -16.83 12.74
CA CYS A 220 0.97 -16.67 12.44
C CYS A 220 0.13 -17.70 13.21
N LYS A 221 -0.01 -17.52 14.52
CA LYS A 221 -1.17 -18.10 15.21
C LYS A 221 -2.39 -17.25 14.85
N ASN A 222 -3.42 -17.93 14.33
CA ASN A 222 -4.74 -17.38 13.98
C ASN A 222 -5.33 -16.51 15.09
#